data_AF-A0A8H6E1R2-F1
#
_entry.id   AF-A0A8H6E1R2-F1
#
_cell.length_a   1.000
_cell.length_b   1.000
_cell.length_c   1.000
_cell.angle_alpha   90.00
_cell.angle_beta   90.00
_cell.angle_gamma   90.00
#
_symmetry.space_group_name_H-M   'P 1'
#
loop_
_entity.id
_entity.type
_entity.pdbx_description
1 polymer ?
#
loop_
_entity_poly.entity_id
_entity_poly.type
_entity_poly.pdbx_seq_one_letter_code
_entity_poly.pdbx_strand_id
1 'polypeptide(L)'
;MLYFESWKQGHIAALPEELMSFQIPITLFQSLIRTLLTQNQDGSWGSSSSAEETAYAVLILKNVACLSFTALISSEVQCAIDRGQHFILSKSERSGMDDQLWLDKTLYAIPTVSDSYIQAAMKTYNRFDDLKNIIRELLNLPYTRIHKLTEYFEQLPSVMKASRWVVQASVIEAFLFKYNLRTLDHSSQRAVLGEKYLDYTAFFWVFANNSRADHLLSTSRIYNMVEFAAGIYQEDHYMDTCLLELPDTALNIIANFADRVCSQRDGSQTDNDNRSLPEQDSADLTEEIKFNIKQAEQLLERWMKSILNNSCIENASEYDRRNLRKELKVAVAANFQQAKSNIQLRW
;
A
#
# COMPACT_ATOMS: atom_id res chain seq x y z
N MET A 1 30.03 15.87 0.34
CA MET A 1 29.24 15.85 1.59
C MET A 1 27.85 15.37 1.25
N LEU A 2 27.50 14.16 1.71
CA LEU A 2 26.19 13.57 1.46
C LEU A 2 25.16 14.37 2.26
N TYR A 3 24.06 14.78 1.61
CA TYR A 3 22.91 15.46 2.25
C TYR A 3 22.48 14.83 3.59
N PHE A 4 22.67 13.51 3.72
CA PHE A 4 22.36 12.75 4.91
C PHE A 4 23.24 13.07 6.14
N GLU A 5 24.52 13.38 5.96
CA GLU A 5 25.40 13.79 7.06
C GLU A 5 24.98 15.16 7.60
N SER A 6 24.60 16.08 6.70
CA SER A 6 24.04 17.38 7.05
C SER A 6 22.66 17.25 7.73
N TRP A 7 21.84 16.26 7.37
CA TRP A 7 20.60 15.93 8.09
C TRP A 7 20.88 15.44 9.52
N LYS A 8 21.81 14.47 9.69
CA LYS A 8 22.21 13.96 11.02
C LYS A 8 22.73 15.04 11.95
N GLN A 9 23.43 16.03 11.39
CA GLN A 9 23.99 17.16 12.15
C GLN A 9 22.97 18.28 12.39
N GLY A 10 21.71 18.12 11.94
CA GLY A 10 20.66 19.13 12.07
C GLY A 10 20.87 20.38 11.20
N HIS A 11 21.81 20.34 10.25
CA HIS A 11 22.13 21.44 9.33
C HIS A 11 21.13 21.59 8.18
N ILE A 12 20.33 20.56 7.92
CA ILE A 12 19.15 20.63 7.06
C ILE A 12 17.95 20.70 7.99
N ALA A 13 17.01 21.64 7.75
CA ALA A 13 15.72 21.64 8.42
C ALA A 13 15.18 20.21 8.43
N ALA A 14 14.82 19.69 9.61
CA ALA A 14 14.50 18.28 9.79
C ALA A 14 13.52 17.82 8.69
N LEU A 15 14.00 16.97 7.78
CA LEU A 15 13.15 16.41 6.73
C LEU A 15 12.00 15.67 7.42
N PRO A 16 10.76 15.74 6.90
CA PRO A 16 9.62 15.10 7.53
C PRO A 16 9.89 13.61 7.79
N GLU A 17 9.50 13.11 8.96
CA GLU A 17 9.70 11.70 9.32
C GLU A 17 9.02 10.77 8.31
N GLU A 18 7.83 11.14 7.83
CA GLU A 18 7.10 10.44 6.77
C GLU A 18 7.91 10.33 5.47
N LEU A 19 8.61 11.40 5.09
CA LEU A 19 9.43 11.40 3.87
C LEU A 19 10.58 10.38 4.01
N MET A 20 11.27 10.39 5.15
CA MET A 20 12.46 9.59 5.39
C MET A 20 12.15 8.11 5.65
N SER A 21 11.09 7.84 6.40
CA SER A 21 10.77 6.50 6.89
C SER A 21 9.76 5.74 6.03
N PHE A 22 8.99 6.45 5.20
CA PHE A 22 8.00 5.84 4.31
C PHE A 22 8.21 6.17 2.84
N GLN A 23 8.10 7.44 2.45
CA GLN A 23 8.02 7.83 1.03
C GLN A 23 9.30 7.46 0.26
N ILE A 24 10.48 7.79 0.78
CA ILE A 24 11.75 7.42 0.13
C ILE A 24 11.90 5.88 0.05
N PRO A 25 11.78 5.12 1.16
CA PRO A 25 11.85 3.66 1.13
C PRO A 25 10.89 3.00 0.14
N ILE A 26 9.60 3.34 0.20
CA ILE A 26 8.58 2.70 -0.63
C ILE A 26 8.79 3.02 -2.10
N THR A 27 9.14 4.27 -2.44
CA THR A 27 9.38 4.68 -3.82
C THR A 27 10.60 3.96 -4.38
N LEU A 28 11.72 3.92 -3.67
CA LEU A 28 12.92 3.22 -4.13
C LEU A 28 12.68 1.71 -4.27
N PHE A 29 11.98 1.11 -3.32
CA PHE A 29 11.63 -0.32 -3.38
C PHE A 29 10.72 -0.61 -4.58
N GLN A 30 9.68 0.18 -4.79
CA GLN A 30 8.79 -0.01 -5.93
C GLN A 30 9.48 0.26 -7.26
N SER A 31 10.37 1.25 -7.36
CA SER A 31 11.19 1.44 -8.56
C SER A 31 12.00 0.18 -8.87
N LEU A 32 12.67 -0.40 -7.88
CA LEU A 32 13.41 -1.66 -8.05
C LEU A 32 12.52 -2.81 -8.53
N ILE A 33 11.45 -3.10 -7.79
CA ILE A 33 10.60 -4.27 -8.08
C ILE A 33 9.90 -4.13 -9.42
N ARG A 34 9.41 -2.94 -9.75
CA ARG A 34 8.77 -2.69 -11.04
C ARG A 34 9.77 -2.85 -12.18
N THR A 35 11.01 -2.38 -12.02
CA THR A 35 12.06 -2.63 -13.01
C THR A 35 12.35 -4.13 -13.15
N LEU A 36 12.41 -4.91 -12.07
CA LEU A 36 12.59 -6.37 -12.18
C LEU A 36 11.42 -7.06 -12.89
N LEU A 37 10.18 -6.69 -12.55
CA LEU A 37 8.97 -7.32 -13.08
C LEU A 37 8.76 -7.06 -14.57
N THR A 38 9.23 -5.92 -15.09
CA THR A 38 8.98 -5.50 -16.48
C THR A 38 10.12 -5.82 -17.44
N GLN A 39 11.13 -6.59 -17.00
CA GLN A 39 12.19 -7.03 -17.91
C GLN A 39 11.63 -8.03 -18.94
N ASN A 40 11.92 -7.79 -20.22
CA ASN A 40 11.56 -8.67 -21.31
C ASN A 40 12.36 -9.99 -21.25
N GLN A 41 11.88 -11.01 -21.97
CA GLN A 41 12.52 -12.34 -21.99
C GLN A 41 13.96 -12.32 -22.55
N ASP A 42 14.26 -11.39 -23.45
CA ASP A 42 15.58 -11.19 -24.04
C ASP A 42 16.52 -10.35 -23.15
N GLY A 43 16.05 -9.91 -22.00
CA GLY A 43 16.79 -9.08 -21.05
C GLY A 43 16.64 -7.57 -21.27
N SER A 44 15.94 -7.13 -22.32
CA SER A 44 15.69 -5.72 -22.57
C SER A 44 14.58 -5.13 -21.68
N TRP A 45 14.43 -3.81 -21.74
CA TRP A 45 13.25 -3.11 -21.19
C TRP A 45 12.57 -2.26 -22.26
N GLY A 46 11.31 -1.94 -21.98
CA GLY A 46 10.47 -1.13 -22.85
C GLY A 46 9.78 -1.94 -23.95
N SER A 47 8.76 -1.35 -24.57
CA SER A 47 8.04 -1.96 -25.68
C SER A 47 8.88 -2.02 -26.95
N SER A 48 9.84 -1.10 -27.08
CA SER A 48 10.73 -1.00 -28.24
C SER A 48 11.95 -1.92 -28.14
N SER A 49 12.20 -2.52 -26.96
CA SER A 49 13.45 -3.24 -26.65
C SER A 49 14.68 -2.39 -26.99
N SER A 50 14.65 -1.12 -26.56
CA SER A 50 15.71 -0.14 -26.81
C SER A 50 16.92 -0.38 -25.92
N ALA A 51 18.12 -0.12 -26.46
CA ALA A 51 19.36 -0.16 -25.69
C ALA A 51 19.42 0.99 -24.67
N GLU A 52 18.85 2.15 -25.01
CA GLU A 52 18.73 3.30 -24.11
C GLU A 52 17.78 3.00 -22.93
N GLU A 53 16.57 2.46 -23.18
CA GLU A 53 15.64 2.05 -22.11
C GLU A 53 16.25 0.98 -21.20
N THR A 54 16.94 0.00 -21.80
CA THR A 54 17.64 -1.05 -21.06
C THR A 54 18.78 -0.47 -20.21
N ALA A 55 19.50 0.54 -20.71
CA ALA A 55 20.54 1.23 -19.95
C ALA A 55 19.96 1.97 -18.74
N TYR A 56 18.80 2.63 -18.88
CA TYR A 56 18.09 3.25 -17.75
C TYR A 56 17.72 2.24 -16.68
N ALA A 57 17.13 1.11 -17.09
CA ALA A 57 16.76 0.04 -16.17
C ALA A 57 17.97 -0.54 -15.43
N VAL A 58 19.07 -0.84 -16.14
CA VAL A 58 20.31 -1.33 -15.53
C VAL A 58 20.88 -0.32 -14.53
N LEU A 59 20.84 0.97 -14.84
CA LEU A 59 21.27 2.01 -13.90
C LEU A 59 20.38 2.07 -12.66
N ILE A 60 19.06 1.99 -12.80
CA ILE A 60 18.13 1.91 -11.66
C ILE A 60 18.51 0.71 -10.78
N LEU A 61 18.63 -0.49 -11.37
CA LEU A 61 18.97 -1.70 -10.62
C LEU A 61 20.31 -1.56 -9.90
N LYS A 62 21.37 -1.07 -10.56
CA LYS A 62 22.69 -0.88 -9.94
C LYS A 62 22.69 0.14 -8.81
N ASN A 63 21.94 1.24 -8.95
CA ASN A 63 21.86 2.27 -7.91
C ASN A 63 21.04 1.83 -6.70
N VAL A 64 20.02 1.00 -6.91
CA VAL A 64 19.11 0.56 -5.85
C VAL A 64 19.54 -0.79 -5.25
N ALA A 65 20.42 -1.55 -5.93
CA ALA A 65 20.98 -2.81 -5.45
C ALA A 65 21.72 -2.70 -4.11
N CYS A 66 22.24 -1.52 -3.75
CA CYS A 66 22.97 -1.31 -2.50
C CYS A 66 22.09 -1.16 -1.25
N LEU A 67 20.76 -1.09 -1.42
CA LEU A 67 19.83 -0.85 -0.32
C LEU A 67 19.64 -2.12 0.52
N SER A 68 19.48 -1.98 1.84
CA SER A 68 19.41 -3.12 2.77
C SER A 68 18.31 -4.12 2.40
N PHE A 69 17.16 -3.64 1.91
CA PHE A 69 16.05 -4.49 1.48
C PHE A 69 16.33 -5.38 0.27
N THR A 70 17.34 -5.08 -0.56
CA THR A 70 17.66 -5.89 -1.74
C THR A 70 18.43 -7.16 -1.37
N ALA A 71 19.01 -7.24 -0.17
CA ALA A 71 19.84 -8.36 0.24
C ALA A 71 19.14 -9.70 0.03
N LEU A 72 17.84 -9.73 0.33
CA LEU A 72 16.97 -10.91 0.20
C LEU A 72 16.67 -11.32 -1.24
N ILE A 73 16.74 -10.40 -2.20
CA ILE A 73 16.45 -10.61 -3.62
C ILE A 73 17.66 -10.29 -4.52
N SER A 74 18.86 -10.26 -3.93
CA SER A 74 20.08 -9.77 -4.58
C SER A 74 20.49 -10.61 -5.79
N SER A 75 20.22 -11.92 -5.77
CA SER A 75 20.44 -12.82 -6.90
C SER A 75 19.61 -12.42 -8.12
N GLU A 76 18.34 -12.07 -7.91
CA GLU A 76 17.44 -11.65 -9.00
C GLU A 76 17.85 -10.31 -9.58
N VAL A 77 18.26 -9.38 -8.70
CA VAL A 77 18.78 -8.07 -9.13
C VAL A 77 20.03 -8.24 -9.99
N GLN A 78 20.97 -9.09 -9.56
CA GLN A 78 22.19 -9.33 -10.32
C GLN A 78 21.90 -10.03 -11.65
N CYS A 79 21.05 -11.06 -11.65
CA CYS A 79 20.63 -11.76 -12.86
C CYS A 79 19.98 -10.78 -13.86
N ALA A 80 19.08 -9.91 -13.40
CA ALA A 80 18.44 -8.91 -14.25
C ALA A 80 19.44 -7.90 -14.85
N ILE A 81 20.40 -7.43 -14.03
CA ILE A 81 21.50 -6.56 -14.50
C ILE A 81 22.31 -7.27 -15.59
N ASP A 82 22.73 -8.51 -15.35
CA ASP A 82 23.58 -9.26 -16.28
C ASP A 82 22.87 -9.50 -17.62
N ARG A 83 21.58 -9.86 -17.59
CA ARG A 83 20.75 -10.00 -18.80
C ARG A 83 20.61 -8.68 -19.57
N GLY A 84 20.40 -7.57 -18.86
CA GLY A 84 20.31 -6.24 -19.46
C GLY A 84 21.61 -5.81 -20.14
N GLN A 85 22.74 -6.03 -19.47
CA GLN A 85 24.05 -5.76 -20.04
C GLN A 85 24.35 -6.65 -21.24
N HIS A 86 23.95 -7.93 -21.19
CA HIS A 86 24.09 -8.85 -22.32
C HIS A 86 23.25 -8.38 -23.52
N PHE A 87 22.00 -7.97 -23.29
CA PHE A 87 21.15 -7.39 -24.32
C PHE A 87 21.79 -6.17 -24.99
N ILE A 88 22.28 -5.21 -24.19
CA ILE A 88 22.97 -4.02 -24.70
C ILE A 88 24.18 -4.41 -25.57
N LEU A 89 25.00 -5.36 -25.13
CA LEU A 89 26.16 -5.83 -25.88
C LEU A 89 25.80 -6.53 -27.19
N SER A 90 24.64 -7.21 -27.24
CA SER A 90 24.13 -7.86 -28.45
C SER A 90 23.72 -6.86 -29.55
N LYS A 91 23.50 -5.59 -29.17
CA LYS A 91 23.12 -4.48 -30.07
C LYS A 91 24.34 -3.64 -30.49
N SER A 92 25.46 -4.29 -30.80
CA SER A 92 26.72 -3.61 -31.15
C SER A 92 26.61 -2.64 -32.33
N GLU A 93 25.70 -2.90 -33.27
CA GLU A 93 25.37 -2.00 -34.38
C GLU A 93 23.93 -1.51 -34.20
N ARG A 94 23.76 -0.23 -33.87
CA ARG A 94 22.45 0.42 -33.73
C ARG A 94 22.11 1.24 -34.95
N SER A 95 20.86 1.10 -35.41
CA SER A 95 20.29 1.90 -36.48
C SER A 95 19.84 3.27 -35.98
N GLY A 96 19.67 4.26 -36.87
CA GLY A 96 19.08 5.55 -36.50
C GLY A 96 17.58 5.50 -36.15
N MET A 97 16.95 4.34 -36.31
CA MET A 97 15.58 4.06 -35.87
C MET A 97 15.55 3.37 -34.51
N ASP A 98 16.69 2.89 -34.02
CA ASP A 98 16.82 2.35 -32.67
C ASP A 98 16.83 3.53 -31.68
N ASP A 99 16.32 3.30 -30.47
CA ASP A 99 16.33 4.30 -29.38
C ASP A 99 15.58 5.62 -29.70
N GLN A 100 14.57 5.56 -30.58
CA GLN A 100 13.66 6.69 -30.81
C GLN A 100 12.73 6.87 -29.61
N LEU A 101 13.21 7.52 -28.56
CA LEU A 101 12.49 7.72 -27.30
C LEU A 101 12.11 9.18 -27.05
N TRP A 102 12.78 10.10 -27.73
CA TRP A 102 12.65 11.53 -27.45
C TRP A 102 11.53 12.12 -28.30
N LEU A 103 10.68 12.91 -27.66
CA LEU A 103 9.57 13.61 -28.29
C LEU A 103 9.87 15.10 -28.37
N ASP A 104 9.79 15.65 -29.57
CA ASP A 104 9.63 17.09 -29.81
C ASP A 104 8.45 17.26 -30.76
N LYS A 105 8.69 17.60 -32.04
CA LYS A 105 7.64 17.57 -33.08
C LYS A 105 7.34 16.15 -33.57
N THR A 106 8.35 15.29 -33.56
CA THR A 106 8.25 13.87 -33.92
C THR A 106 9.04 13.04 -32.90
N LEU A 107 8.91 11.72 -32.97
CA LEU A 107 9.77 10.81 -32.24
C LEU A 107 11.16 10.77 -32.90
N TYR A 108 12.22 10.87 -32.10
CA TYR A 108 13.60 10.85 -32.59
C TYR A 108 14.57 10.26 -31.56
N ALA A 109 15.76 9.88 -32.04
CA ALA A 109 16.86 9.39 -31.21
C ALA A 109 17.90 10.48 -31.00
N ILE A 110 18.55 10.48 -29.83
CA ILE A 110 19.71 11.34 -29.54
C ILE A 110 20.90 10.43 -29.25
N PRO A 111 21.70 10.04 -30.27
CA PRO A 111 22.75 9.04 -30.12
C PRO A 111 23.73 9.34 -29.00
N THR A 112 24.20 10.58 -28.87
CA THR A 112 25.13 10.97 -27.79
C THR A 112 24.56 10.76 -26.38
N VAL A 113 23.26 11.00 -26.21
CA VAL A 113 22.58 10.78 -24.92
C VAL A 113 22.44 9.28 -24.66
N SER A 114 21.93 8.53 -25.64
CA SER A 114 21.84 7.07 -25.57
C SER A 114 23.19 6.43 -25.23
N ASP A 115 24.24 6.80 -25.97
CA ASP A 115 25.62 6.31 -25.78
C ASP A 115 26.12 6.60 -24.37
N SER A 116 25.85 7.80 -23.84
CA SER A 116 26.27 8.17 -22.51
C SER A 116 25.63 7.29 -21.42
N TYR A 117 24.34 6.99 -21.56
CA TYR A 117 23.63 6.11 -20.63
C TYR A 117 24.06 4.66 -20.77
N ILE A 118 24.26 4.17 -21.99
CA ILE A 118 24.79 2.83 -22.25
C ILE A 118 26.18 2.68 -21.61
N GLN A 119 27.08 3.63 -21.86
CA GLN A 119 28.42 3.62 -21.26
C GLN A 119 28.34 3.67 -19.74
N ALA A 120 27.46 4.48 -19.16
CA ALA A 120 27.23 4.53 -17.73
C ALA A 120 26.69 3.20 -17.20
N ALA A 121 25.70 2.60 -17.84
CA ALA A 121 25.13 1.31 -17.45
C ALA A 121 26.18 0.19 -17.47
N MET A 122 27.11 0.22 -18.43
CA MET A 122 28.18 -0.78 -18.54
C MET A 122 29.30 -0.56 -17.51
N LYS A 123 29.67 0.69 -17.23
CA LYS A 123 30.86 1.03 -16.43
C LYS A 123 30.57 1.39 -14.97
N THR A 124 29.31 1.63 -14.61
CA THR A 124 28.96 1.95 -13.22
C THR A 124 29.19 0.71 -12.36
N TYR A 125 30.10 0.86 -11.39
CA TYR A 125 30.27 -0.05 -10.27
C TYR A 125 29.23 0.25 -9.19
N ASN A 126 28.93 -0.71 -8.32
CA ASN A 126 28.06 -0.50 -7.17
C ASN A 126 28.72 0.49 -6.20
N ARG A 127 28.43 1.79 -6.33
CA ARG A 127 29.21 2.88 -5.72
C ARG A 127 28.84 3.22 -4.27
N PHE A 128 28.30 2.28 -3.49
CA PHE A 128 27.48 2.68 -2.34
C PHE A 128 27.63 1.84 -1.07
N ASP A 129 28.87 1.51 -0.69
CA ASP A 129 29.16 1.05 0.68
C ASP A 129 28.74 2.10 1.74
N ASP A 130 28.84 3.40 1.40
CA ASP A 130 28.44 4.49 2.31
C ASP A 130 26.91 4.61 2.49
N LEU A 131 26.13 4.42 1.41
CA LEU A 131 24.66 4.47 1.45
C LEU A 131 24.06 3.23 2.12
N LYS A 132 24.76 2.09 2.07
CA LYS A 132 24.33 0.85 2.75
C LYS A 132 24.12 1.05 4.25
N ASN A 133 25.02 1.78 4.91
CA ASN A 133 24.91 2.09 6.34
C ASN A 133 23.77 3.06 6.62
N ILE A 134 23.61 4.07 5.76
CA ILE A 134 22.54 5.08 5.84
C ILE A 134 21.14 4.44 5.76
N ILE A 135 20.89 3.60 4.74
CA ILE A 135 19.58 2.96 4.58
C ILE A 135 19.35 1.85 5.61
N ARG A 136 20.40 1.16 6.07
CA ARG A 136 20.28 0.20 7.18
C ARG A 136 19.80 0.88 8.46
N GLU A 137 20.24 2.11 8.71
CA GLU A 137 19.76 2.90 9.84
C GLU A 137 18.33 3.41 9.63
N LEU A 138 17.96 3.79 8.39
CA LEU A 138 16.60 4.24 8.06
C LEU A 138 15.55 3.11 8.10
N LEU A 139 15.96 1.87 7.80
CA LEU A 139 15.05 0.73 7.65
C LEU A 139 15.55 -0.46 8.46
N ASN A 140 15.04 -0.60 9.68
CA ASN A 140 15.24 -1.79 10.49
C ASN A 140 14.28 -2.92 10.07
N LEU A 141 14.62 -3.62 8.99
CA LEU A 141 13.78 -4.70 8.46
C LEU A 141 13.93 -6.00 9.28
N PRO A 142 12.82 -6.64 9.68
CA PRO A 142 12.86 -7.87 10.44
C PRO A 142 13.07 -9.09 9.52
N TYR A 143 14.30 -9.29 9.01
CA TYR A 143 14.65 -10.35 8.04
C TYR A 143 14.12 -11.73 8.43
N THR A 144 14.23 -12.13 9.71
CA THR A 144 13.72 -13.41 10.20
C THR A 144 12.20 -13.53 10.06
N ARG A 145 11.46 -12.43 10.29
CA ARG A 145 10.00 -12.40 10.13
C ARG A 145 9.62 -12.41 8.65
N ILE A 146 10.36 -11.67 7.81
CA ILE A 146 10.17 -11.67 6.36
C ILE A 146 10.33 -13.08 5.81
N HIS A 147 11.41 -13.79 6.16
CA HIS A 147 11.65 -15.17 5.72
C HIS A 147 10.50 -16.11 6.10
N LYS A 148 10.08 -16.09 7.37
CA LYS A 148 8.97 -16.94 7.86
C LYS A 148 7.66 -16.64 7.14
N LEU A 149 7.36 -15.37 6.88
CA LEU A 149 6.15 -14.98 6.16
C LEU A 149 6.23 -15.40 4.70
N THR A 150 7.38 -15.26 4.04
CA THR A 150 7.59 -15.75 2.68
C THR A 150 7.35 -17.26 2.60
N GLU A 151 7.94 -18.05 3.49
CA GLU A 151 7.72 -19.51 3.56
C GLU A 151 6.26 -19.88 3.81
N TYR A 152 5.57 -19.14 4.68
CA TYR A 152 4.16 -19.34 4.94
C TYR A 152 3.30 -19.04 3.71
N PHE A 153 3.51 -17.89 3.06
CA PHE A 153 2.69 -17.47 1.92
C PHE A 153 2.91 -18.33 0.68
N GLU A 154 4.11 -18.84 0.44
CA GLU A 154 4.39 -19.77 -0.67
C GLU A 154 3.56 -21.05 -0.62
N GLN A 155 3.13 -21.46 0.58
CA GLN A 155 2.30 -22.66 0.77
C GLN A 155 0.82 -22.39 0.45
N LEU A 156 0.41 -21.13 0.27
CA LEU A 156 -0.98 -20.81 -0.03
C LEU A 156 -1.32 -21.17 -1.48
N PRO A 157 -2.44 -21.87 -1.75
CA PRO A 157 -2.83 -22.29 -3.10
C PRO A 157 -2.90 -21.15 -4.13
N SER A 158 -3.28 -19.94 -3.68
CA SER A 158 -3.36 -18.74 -4.52
C SER A 158 -1.98 -18.16 -4.91
N VAL A 159 -0.91 -18.56 -4.21
CA VAL A 159 0.44 -18.04 -4.36
C VAL A 159 1.39 -19.06 -4.99
N MET A 160 1.08 -20.36 -4.93
CA MET A 160 1.99 -21.46 -5.36
C MET A 160 2.56 -21.35 -6.78
N LYS A 161 1.92 -20.61 -7.69
CA LYS A 161 2.41 -20.41 -9.07
C LYS A 161 3.40 -19.25 -9.21
N ALA A 162 3.52 -18.40 -8.20
CA ALA A 162 4.40 -17.24 -8.24
C ALA A 162 5.84 -17.62 -7.88
N SER A 163 6.77 -16.90 -8.48
CA SER A 163 8.19 -17.02 -8.14
C SER A 163 8.43 -16.59 -6.69
N ARG A 164 9.23 -17.37 -5.95
CA ARG A 164 9.63 -17.08 -4.56
C ARG A 164 10.07 -15.63 -4.35
N TRP A 165 10.88 -15.10 -5.27
CA TRP A 165 11.37 -13.73 -5.16
C TRP A 165 10.25 -12.67 -5.23
N VAL A 166 9.18 -12.92 -5.98
CA VAL A 166 8.01 -12.03 -6.08
C VAL A 166 7.27 -12.04 -4.75
N VAL A 167 7.04 -13.23 -4.18
CA VAL A 167 6.43 -13.37 -2.85
C VAL A 167 7.25 -12.64 -1.80
N GLN A 168 8.57 -12.83 -1.81
CA GLN A 168 9.49 -12.19 -0.89
C GLN A 168 9.51 -10.66 -1.04
N ALA A 169 9.55 -10.16 -2.28
CA ALA A 169 9.46 -8.74 -2.57
C ALA A 169 8.14 -8.14 -2.05
N SER A 170 7.02 -8.83 -2.27
CA SER A 170 5.71 -8.40 -1.79
C SER A 170 5.61 -8.36 -0.26
N VAL A 171 6.26 -9.31 0.44
CA VAL A 171 6.36 -9.24 1.91
C VAL A 171 7.14 -8.00 2.34
N ILE A 172 8.28 -7.70 1.72
CA ILE A 172 9.09 -6.53 2.07
C ILE A 172 8.29 -5.24 1.85
N GLU A 173 7.63 -5.09 0.70
CA GLU A 173 6.80 -3.92 0.40
C GLU A 173 5.62 -3.78 1.37
N ALA A 174 4.99 -4.88 1.78
CA ALA A 174 3.96 -4.88 2.81
C ALA A 174 4.49 -4.35 4.16
N PHE A 175 5.72 -4.70 4.54
CA PHE A 175 6.38 -4.14 5.74
C PHE A 175 6.64 -2.64 5.61
N LEU A 176 6.98 -2.14 4.42
CA LEU A 176 7.18 -0.71 4.18
C LEU A 176 5.86 0.06 4.31
N PHE A 177 4.76 -0.48 3.76
CA PHE A 177 3.43 0.12 3.96
C PHE A 177 3.01 0.18 5.43
N LYS A 178 3.40 -0.81 6.23
CA LYS A 178 3.09 -0.85 7.66
C LYS A 178 3.55 0.39 8.43
N TYR A 179 4.58 1.11 7.97
CA TYR A 179 5.05 2.30 8.66
C TYR A 179 3.93 3.36 8.79
N ASN A 180 3.25 3.69 7.69
CA ASN A 180 2.12 4.64 7.71
C ASN A 180 0.81 3.99 8.20
N LEU A 181 0.64 2.68 8.04
CA LEU A 181 -0.50 1.98 8.67
C LEU A 181 -0.42 2.01 10.22
N ARG A 182 0.70 2.45 10.80
CA ARG A 182 0.81 2.66 12.25
C ARG A 182 0.08 3.88 12.78
N THR A 183 -0.20 4.86 11.93
CA THR A 183 -0.95 6.05 12.35
C THR A 183 -2.45 5.90 12.15
N LEU A 184 -2.88 4.86 11.43
CA LEU A 184 -4.29 4.52 11.21
C LEU A 184 -4.85 3.74 12.41
N ASP A 185 -5.25 4.48 13.44
CA ASP A 185 -6.02 3.95 14.56
C ASP A 185 -7.43 4.55 14.55
N HIS A 186 -8.31 3.96 13.73
CA HIS A 186 -9.70 4.40 13.70
C HIS A 186 -10.47 3.97 14.95
N SER A 187 -10.11 2.85 15.59
CA SER A 187 -10.91 2.24 16.66
C SER A 187 -10.33 2.30 18.08
N SER A 188 -9.09 2.78 18.28
CA SER A 188 -8.38 2.70 19.57
C SER A 188 -8.19 1.26 20.10
N GLN A 189 -8.57 0.24 19.32
CA GLN A 189 -8.51 -1.19 19.66
C GLN A 189 -7.36 -1.92 18.94
N ARG A 190 -6.33 -1.18 18.55
CA ARG A 190 -5.13 -1.70 17.89
C ARG A 190 -4.48 -2.88 18.62
N ALA A 191 -4.62 -2.93 19.95
CA ALA A 191 -4.11 -4.02 20.79
C ALA A 191 -4.74 -5.39 20.45
N VAL A 192 -5.96 -5.44 19.91
CA VAL A 192 -6.70 -6.69 19.66
C VAL A 192 -6.48 -7.24 18.25
N LEU A 193 -6.31 -6.36 17.26
CA LEU A 193 -6.21 -6.74 15.84
C LEU A 193 -4.92 -7.49 15.48
N GLY A 194 -3.93 -7.44 16.36
CA GLY A 194 -2.67 -8.15 16.22
C GLY A 194 -1.79 -7.63 15.07
N GLU A 195 -0.49 -7.47 15.33
CA GLU A 195 0.45 -7.06 14.28
C GLU A 195 0.48 -7.97 13.05
N LYS A 196 0.02 -9.23 13.20
CA LYS A 196 0.03 -10.26 12.15
C LYS A 196 -1.02 -10.01 11.08
N TYR A 197 -2.20 -9.51 11.47
CA TYR A 197 -3.28 -9.27 10.50
C TYR A 197 -2.88 -8.20 9.48
N LEU A 198 -2.31 -7.09 9.96
CA LEU A 198 -1.80 -6.04 9.07
C LEU A 198 -0.74 -6.55 8.09
N ASP A 199 0.11 -7.49 8.52
CA ASP A 199 1.09 -8.11 7.62
C ASP A 199 0.38 -8.89 6.49
N TYR A 200 -0.70 -9.62 6.81
CA TYR A 200 -1.46 -10.40 5.84
C TYR A 200 -2.24 -9.52 4.87
N THR A 201 -2.97 -8.53 5.38
CA THR A 201 -3.75 -7.60 4.56
C THR A 201 -2.87 -6.81 3.61
N ALA A 202 -1.76 -6.26 4.11
CA ALA A 202 -0.81 -5.55 3.27
C ALA A 202 -0.20 -6.49 2.23
N PHE A 203 0.20 -7.71 2.62
CA PHE A 203 0.76 -8.69 1.70
C PHE A 203 -0.20 -9.02 0.54
N PHE A 204 -1.47 -9.34 0.79
CA PHE A 204 -2.35 -9.80 -0.29
C PHE A 204 -2.58 -8.75 -1.38
N TRP A 205 -2.76 -7.48 -1.01
CA TRP A 205 -2.91 -6.39 -1.98
C TRP A 205 -1.63 -6.12 -2.75
N VAL A 206 -0.50 -6.11 -2.05
CA VAL A 206 0.82 -5.92 -2.67
C VAL A 206 1.17 -7.07 -3.60
N PHE A 207 0.92 -8.31 -3.17
CA PHE A 207 1.16 -9.51 -3.96
C PHE A 207 0.27 -9.57 -5.19
N ALA A 208 -1.02 -9.25 -5.06
CA ALA A 208 -1.92 -9.18 -6.21
C ALA A 208 -1.42 -8.18 -7.25
N ASN A 209 -0.92 -7.02 -6.82
CA ASN A 209 -0.31 -6.02 -7.69
C ASN A 209 0.97 -6.55 -8.36
N ASN A 210 1.89 -7.13 -7.59
CA ASN A 210 3.21 -7.56 -8.09
C ASN A 210 3.17 -8.86 -8.89
N SER A 211 2.07 -9.63 -8.79
CA SER A 211 1.86 -10.85 -9.59
C SER A 211 1.61 -10.56 -11.07
N ARG A 212 1.37 -9.30 -11.43
CA ARG A 212 0.96 -8.87 -12.77
C ARG A 212 1.76 -7.66 -13.22
N ALA A 213 2.84 -7.91 -13.96
CA ALA A 213 3.73 -6.86 -14.47
C ALA A 213 3.04 -5.90 -15.45
N ASP A 214 1.96 -6.32 -16.09
CA ASP A 214 1.19 -5.55 -17.09
C ASP A 214 0.36 -4.41 -16.48
N HIS A 215 -0.04 -4.53 -15.21
CA HIS A 215 -1.05 -3.65 -14.60
C HIS A 215 -0.69 -3.21 -13.18
N LEU A 216 0.49 -2.62 -13.03
CA LEU A 216 0.96 -2.09 -11.74
C LEU A 216 0.20 -0.81 -11.36
N LEU A 217 -0.44 -0.82 -10.19
CA LEU A 217 -1.15 0.32 -9.61
C LEU A 217 -0.18 1.37 -9.05
N SER A 218 -0.64 2.61 -8.84
CA SER A 218 0.16 3.61 -8.13
C SER A 218 0.33 3.26 -6.65
N THR A 219 1.41 3.75 -6.02
CA THR A 219 1.67 3.58 -4.58
C THR A 219 0.47 4.00 -3.72
N SER A 220 -0.13 5.15 -4.05
CA SER A 220 -1.31 5.67 -3.36
C SER A 220 -2.53 4.75 -3.47
N ARG A 221 -2.77 4.17 -4.65
CA ARG A 221 -3.88 3.25 -4.85
C ARG A 221 -3.70 1.99 -4.02
N ILE A 222 -2.51 1.37 -4.06
CA ILE A 222 -2.23 0.16 -3.27
C ILE A 222 -2.36 0.48 -1.78
N TYR A 223 -1.78 1.58 -1.32
CA TYR A 223 -1.88 1.99 0.07
C TYR A 223 -3.33 2.16 0.53
N ASN A 224 -4.16 2.84 -0.26
CA ASN A 224 -5.59 3.00 0.05
C ASN A 224 -6.30 1.65 0.10
N MET A 225 -6.01 0.71 -0.80
CA MET A 225 -6.60 -0.62 -0.74
C MET A 225 -6.22 -1.37 0.55
N VAL A 226 -4.96 -1.24 0.98
CA VAL A 226 -4.49 -1.84 2.24
C VAL A 226 -5.14 -1.18 3.45
N GLU A 227 -5.24 0.15 3.47
CA GLU A 227 -5.92 0.93 4.49
C GLU A 227 -7.41 0.54 4.61
N PHE A 228 -8.12 0.48 3.48
CA PHE A 228 -9.52 0.06 3.44
C PHE A 228 -9.72 -1.36 3.98
N ALA A 229 -8.91 -2.32 3.53
CA ALA A 229 -9.02 -3.69 3.98
C ALA A 229 -8.59 -3.88 5.45
N ALA A 230 -7.68 -3.04 5.95
CA ALA A 230 -7.39 -2.99 7.37
C ALA A 230 -8.62 -2.51 8.14
N GLY A 231 -9.21 -1.38 7.73
CA GLY A 231 -10.41 -0.80 8.34
C GLY A 231 -11.62 -1.73 8.36
N ILE A 232 -11.92 -2.40 7.25
CA ILE A 232 -13.03 -3.38 7.17
C ILE A 232 -12.88 -4.46 8.23
N TYR A 233 -11.67 -4.97 8.45
CA TYR A 233 -11.45 -5.98 9.48
C TYR A 233 -11.50 -5.43 10.89
N GLN A 234 -11.08 -4.17 11.11
CA GLN A 234 -11.27 -3.54 12.42
C GLN A 234 -12.74 -3.43 12.78
N GLU A 235 -13.57 -3.10 11.80
CA GLU A 235 -15.01 -3.01 11.96
C GLU A 235 -15.61 -4.41 12.18
N ASP A 236 -15.31 -5.40 11.33
CA ASP A 236 -15.78 -6.78 11.48
C ASP A 236 -15.44 -7.36 12.86
N HIS A 237 -14.20 -7.19 13.29
CA HIS A 237 -13.77 -7.62 14.62
C HIS A 237 -14.52 -6.89 15.74
N TYR A 238 -14.69 -5.57 15.62
CA TYR A 238 -15.45 -4.78 16.58
C TYR A 238 -16.91 -5.26 16.67
N MET A 239 -17.55 -5.55 15.53
CA MET A 239 -18.89 -6.09 15.47
C MET A 239 -18.97 -7.45 16.17
N ASP A 240 -18.00 -8.33 15.93
CA ASP A 240 -17.96 -9.67 16.51
C ASP A 240 -17.55 -9.71 17.99
N THR A 241 -16.92 -8.67 18.54
CA THR A 241 -16.53 -8.64 19.97
C THR A 241 -17.40 -7.75 20.83
N CYS A 242 -17.73 -6.54 20.37
CA CYS A 242 -18.39 -5.53 21.20
C CYS A 242 -19.91 -5.57 21.06
N LEU A 243 -20.46 -5.98 19.91
CA LEU A 243 -21.91 -6.03 19.73
C LEU A 243 -22.55 -7.28 20.34
N LEU A 244 -21.77 -8.34 20.61
CA LEU A 244 -22.28 -9.57 21.23
C LEU A 244 -22.88 -9.35 22.63
N GLU A 245 -22.40 -8.32 23.34
CA GLU A 245 -22.82 -8.02 24.71
C GLU A 245 -23.99 -7.04 24.79
N LEU A 246 -24.44 -6.52 23.64
CA LEU A 246 -25.49 -5.50 23.57
C LEU A 246 -26.88 -6.11 23.29
N PRO A 247 -27.94 -5.56 23.89
CA PRO A 247 -29.30 -5.99 23.60
C PRO A 247 -29.72 -5.59 22.17
N ASP A 248 -30.69 -6.32 21.61
CA ASP A 248 -31.27 -6.06 20.28
C ASP A 248 -31.71 -4.61 20.06
N THR A 249 -32.20 -3.94 21.11
CA THR A 249 -32.58 -2.51 21.07
C THR A 249 -31.38 -1.61 20.82
N ALA A 250 -30.25 -1.86 21.48
CA ALA A 250 -29.00 -1.13 21.26
C ALA A 250 -28.45 -1.36 19.84
N LEU A 251 -28.52 -2.59 19.33
CA LEU A 251 -28.10 -2.91 17.95
C LEU A 251 -28.91 -2.13 16.91
N ASN A 252 -30.23 -2.04 17.10
CA ASN A 252 -31.09 -1.27 16.20
C ASN A 252 -30.77 0.23 16.24
N ILE A 253 -30.44 0.79 17.42
CA ILE A 253 -30.04 2.19 17.55
C ILE A 253 -28.77 2.46 16.75
N ILE A 254 -27.74 1.62 16.90
CA ILE A 254 -26.45 1.78 16.20
C ILE A 254 -26.63 1.57 14.69
N ALA A 255 -27.41 0.58 14.27
CA ALA A 255 -27.72 0.35 12.85
C ALA A 255 -28.43 1.56 12.21
N ASN A 256 -29.42 2.13 12.91
CA ASN A 256 -30.09 3.35 12.47
C ASN A 256 -29.14 4.54 12.39
N PHE A 257 -28.16 4.63 13.30
CA PHE A 257 -27.11 5.65 13.24
C PHE A 257 -26.22 5.50 12.00
N ALA A 258 -25.72 4.29 11.74
CA ALA A 258 -24.92 3.98 10.55
C ALA A 258 -25.65 4.32 9.24
N ASP A 259 -26.95 4.00 9.16
CA ASP A 259 -27.82 4.31 8.04
C ASP A 259 -27.93 5.82 7.78
N ARG A 260 -27.99 6.62 8.85
CA ARG A 260 -28.02 8.09 8.76
C ARG A 260 -26.68 8.64 8.27
N VAL A 261 -25.55 8.12 8.74
CA VAL A 261 -24.21 8.55 8.30
C VAL A 261 -24.03 8.31 6.81
N CYS A 262 -24.44 7.14 6.30
CA CYS A 262 -24.34 6.81 4.88
C CYS A 262 -25.26 7.65 3.98
N SER A 263 -26.35 8.17 4.55
CA SER A 263 -27.39 8.91 3.82
C SER A 263 -27.22 10.44 3.86
N GLN A 264 -26.30 10.97 4.69
CA GLN A 264 -25.98 12.39 4.75
C GLN A 264 -25.29 12.85 3.43
N ARG A 265 -25.83 13.92 2.82
CA ARG A 265 -25.21 14.60 1.68
C ARG A 265 -24.13 15.58 2.19
N ASP A 266 -22.98 15.60 1.53
CA ASP A 266 -21.99 16.68 1.71
C ASP A 266 -22.67 18.00 1.29
N GLY A 267 -23.05 18.85 2.25
CA GLY A 267 -23.65 20.16 1.97
C GLY A 267 -24.82 20.60 2.85
N SER A 268 -25.41 19.74 3.69
CA SER A 268 -26.32 20.23 4.73
C SER A 268 -25.48 20.76 5.89
N GLN A 269 -25.32 22.09 5.92
CA GLN A 269 -24.79 22.83 7.06
C GLN A 269 -25.41 22.32 8.37
N THR A 270 -24.59 22.31 9.39
CA THR A 270 -24.93 22.15 10.80
C THR A 270 -26.08 23.06 11.18
N ASP A 271 -27.30 22.54 11.14
CA ASP A 271 -28.27 22.92 12.16
C ASP A 271 -27.88 22.16 13.42
N ASN A 272 -27.69 22.94 14.48
CA ASN A 272 -27.49 22.54 15.87
C ASN A 272 -28.70 21.75 16.41
N ASP A 273 -29.06 20.65 15.75
CA ASP A 273 -29.91 19.66 16.40
C ASP A 273 -29.00 18.87 17.34
N ASN A 274 -29.14 19.19 18.62
CA ASN A 274 -28.90 18.26 19.71
C ASN A 274 -29.67 16.97 19.37
N ARG A 275 -29.03 16.06 18.63
CA ARG A 275 -29.63 14.80 18.17
C ARG A 275 -29.66 13.81 19.32
N SER A 276 -30.67 13.99 20.16
CA SER A 276 -31.08 13.03 21.19
C SER A 276 -31.48 11.70 20.53
N LEU A 277 -31.15 10.60 21.21
CA LEU A 277 -31.79 9.29 21.01
C LEU A 277 -33.32 9.48 20.94
N PRO A 278 -34.08 8.67 20.18
CA PRO A 278 -35.53 8.63 20.35
C PRO A 278 -35.82 8.41 21.85
N GLU A 279 -36.40 9.41 22.52
CA GLU A 279 -36.54 9.44 23.99
C GLU A 279 -37.30 8.23 24.54
N GLN A 280 -38.09 7.55 23.71
CA GLN A 280 -38.86 6.36 24.08
C GLN A 280 -38.05 5.05 24.10
N ASP A 281 -36.97 4.91 23.32
CA ASP A 281 -36.16 3.67 23.26
C ASP A 281 -34.96 3.69 24.24
N SER A 282 -34.60 4.87 24.76
CA SER A 282 -33.42 5.06 25.63
C SER A 282 -33.71 5.04 27.13
N ALA A 283 -34.98 5.10 27.52
CA ALA A 283 -35.39 5.21 28.93
C ALA A 283 -35.12 3.92 29.73
N ASP A 284 -35.16 2.76 29.08
CA ASP A 284 -34.97 1.42 29.70
C ASP A 284 -33.51 0.91 29.65
N LEU A 285 -32.59 1.67 29.06
CA LEU A 285 -31.19 1.26 28.92
C LEU A 285 -30.34 1.70 30.13
N THR A 286 -29.48 0.81 30.62
CA THR A 286 -28.49 1.17 31.66
C THR A 286 -27.49 2.19 31.15
N GLU A 287 -26.93 3.00 32.03
CA GLU A 287 -25.90 4.00 31.68
C GLU A 287 -24.65 3.36 31.03
N GLU A 288 -24.33 2.12 31.40
CA GLU A 288 -23.26 1.34 30.77
C GLU A 288 -23.58 1.01 29.30
N ILE A 289 -24.80 0.57 29.00
CA ILE A 289 -25.23 0.29 27.62
C ILE A 289 -25.24 1.58 26.80
N LYS A 290 -25.72 2.70 27.36
CA LYS A 290 -25.69 4.00 26.68
C LYS A 290 -24.25 4.45 26.36
N PHE A 291 -23.32 4.25 27.28
CA PHE A 291 -21.90 4.53 27.06
C PHE A 291 -21.33 3.67 25.93
N ASN A 292 -21.64 2.37 25.91
CA ASN A 292 -21.19 1.45 24.86
C ASN A 292 -21.79 1.78 23.48
N ILE A 293 -23.08 2.14 23.41
CA ILE A 293 -23.72 2.63 22.18
C ILE A 293 -22.98 3.86 21.64
N LYS A 294 -22.73 4.85 22.50
CA LYS A 294 -22.06 6.09 22.09
C LYS A 294 -20.64 5.84 21.59
N GLN A 295 -19.91 4.92 22.22
CA GLN A 295 -18.60 4.50 21.71
C GLN A 295 -18.72 3.83 20.34
N ALA A 296 -19.66 2.91 20.15
CA ALA A 296 -19.90 2.24 18.87
C ALA A 296 -20.21 3.23 17.75
N GLU A 297 -21.11 4.19 18.00
CA GLU A 297 -21.46 5.24 17.05
C GLU A 297 -20.24 6.08 16.66
N GLN A 298 -19.42 6.52 17.63
CA GLN A 298 -18.22 7.31 17.36
C GLN A 298 -17.20 6.55 16.50
N LEU A 299 -17.02 5.25 16.75
CA LEU A 299 -16.08 4.42 15.99
C LEU A 299 -16.55 4.22 14.56
N LEU A 300 -17.82 3.87 14.38
CA LEU A 300 -18.43 3.71 13.06
C LEU A 300 -18.41 5.02 12.28
N GLU A 301 -18.75 6.14 12.92
CA GLU A 301 -18.70 7.45 12.28
C GLU A 301 -17.29 7.81 11.82
N ARG A 302 -16.27 7.57 12.66
CA ARG A 302 -14.89 7.86 12.31
C ARG A 302 -14.41 7.01 11.13
N TRP A 303 -14.71 5.72 11.13
CA TRP A 303 -14.35 4.81 10.04
C TRP A 303 -15.09 5.16 8.74
N MET A 304 -16.41 5.34 8.78
CA MET A 304 -17.20 5.70 7.60
C MET A 304 -16.78 7.05 7.02
N LYS A 305 -16.53 8.06 7.85
CA LYS A 305 -16.02 9.36 7.38
C LYS A 305 -14.61 9.23 6.80
N SER A 306 -13.75 8.40 7.37
CA SER A 306 -12.42 8.13 6.80
C SER A 306 -12.54 7.53 5.40
N ILE A 307 -13.54 6.69 5.16
CA ILE A 307 -13.81 6.15 3.83
C ILE A 307 -14.35 7.24 2.90
N LEU A 308 -15.45 7.89 3.30
CA LEU A 308 -16.17 8.82 2.43
C LEU A 308 -15.38 10.10 2.10
N ASN A 309 -14.46 10.51 2.98
CA ASN A 309 -13.63 11.71 2.82
C ASN A 309 -12.20 11.39 2.37
N ASN A 310 -11.92 10.17 1.91
CA ASN A 310 -10.61 9.86 1.36
C ASN A 310 -10.37 10.70 0.08
N SER A 311 -9.17 11.26 -0.07
CA SER A 311 -8.81 12.13 -1.20
C SER A 311 -9.05 11.48 -2.58
N CYS A 312 -9.00 10.15 -2.69
CA CYS A 312 -9.32 9.46 -3.94
C CYS A 312 -10.81 9.47 -4.28
N ILE A 313 -11.67 9.53 -3.27
CA ILE A 313 -13.13 9.53 -3.42
C ILE A 313 -13.65 10.97 -3.63
N GLU A 314 -13.00 11.96 -3.02
CA GLU A 314 -13.31 13.37 -3.27
C GLU A 314 -13.20 13.74 -4.76
N ASN A 315 -12.18 13.19 -5.43
CA ASN A 315 -11.91 13.37 -6.86
C ASN A 315 -12.73 12.46 -7.79
N ALA A 316 -13.52 11.53 -7.24
CA ALA A 316 -14.33 10.61 -8.04
C ALA A 316 -15.62 11.28 -8.55
N SER A 317 -16.24 10.69 -9.57
CA SER A 317 -17.49 11.22 -10.13
C SER A 317 -18.62 11.20 -9.08
N GLU A 318 -19.61 12.10 -9.22
CA GLU A 318 -20.79 12.07 -8.34
C GLU A 318 -21.55 10.74 -8.39
N TYR A 319 -21.47 10.03 -9.52
CA TYR A 319 -22.05 8.70 -9.65
C TYR A 319 -21.30 7.70 -8.74
N ASP A 320 -19.97 7.67 -8.82
CA ASP A 320 -19.14 6.75 -8.04
C ASP A 320 -19.25 7.04 -6.53
N ARG A 321 -19.26 8.32 -6.13
CA ARG A 321 -19.47 8.72 -4.74
C ARG A 321 -20.84 8.27 -4.20
N ARG A 322 -21.89 8.37 -5.03
CA ARG A 322 -23.22 7.87 -4.67
C ARG A 322 -23.26 6.35 -4.63
N ASN A 323 -22.57 5.68 -5.54
CA ASN A 323 -22.49 4.23 -5.57
C ASN A 323 -21.77 3.69 -4.33
N LEU A 324 -20.61 4.28 -3.99
CA LEU A 324 -19.87 3.92 -2.78
C LEU A 324 -20.71 4.08 -1.51
N ARG A 325 -21.46 5.18 -1.37
CA ARG A 325 -22.36 5.36 -0.22
C ARG A 325 -23.42 4.25 -0.14
N LYS A 326 -23.97 3.82 -1.27
CA LYS A 326 -24.94 2.71 -1.32
C LYS A 326 -24.29 1.39 -0.94
N GLU A 327 -23.13 1.07 -1.51
CA GLU A 327 -22.38 -0.15 -1.20
C GLU A 327 -21.96 -0.20 0.27
N LEU A 328 -21.45 0.92 0.81
CA LEU A 328 -21.09 1.04 2.22
C LEU A 328 -22.30 0.82 3.13
N LYS A 329 -23.46 1.40 2.77
CA LYS A 329 -24.71 1.18 3.50
C LYS A 329 -25.09 -0.30 3.52
N VAL A 330 -25.06 -0.96 2.37
CA VAL A 330 -25.39 -2.39 2.25
C VAL A 330 -24.42 -3.25 3.05
N ALA A 331 -23.12 -2.98 2.96
CA ALA A 331 -22.09 -3.71 3.69
C ALA A 331 -22.27 -3.61 5.21
N VAL A 332 -22.48 -2.39 5.73
CA VAL A 332 -22.66 -2.20 7.18
C VAL A 332 -23.95 -2.85 7.67
N ALA A 333 -25.05 -2.73 6.93
CA ALA A 333 -26.30 -3.41 7.28
C ALA A 333 -26.14 -4.94 7.32
N ALA A 334 -25.38 -5.50 6.37
CA ALA A 334 -25.06 -6.92 6.35
C ALA A 334 -24.22 -7.34 7.58
N ASN A 335 -23.23 -6.55 7.98
CA ASN A 335 -22.41 -6.83 9.16
C ASN A 335 -23.25 -6.82 10.45
N PHE A 336 -24.17 -5.87 10.62
CA PHE A 336 -25.11 -5.87 11.76
C PHE A 336 -26.02 -7.11 11.75
N GLN A 337 -26.51 -7.51 10.58
CA GLN A 337 -27.35 -8.70 10.45
C GLN A 337 -26.57 -9.98 10.78
N GLN A 338 -25.30 -10.07 10.36
CA GLN A 338 -24.40 -11.17 10.70
C GLN A 338 -24.13 -11.21 12.20
N ALA A 339 -23.78 -10.08 12.82
CA ALA A 339 -23.56 -9.99 14.27
C ALA A 339 -24.81 -10.44 15.05
N LYS A 340 -26.01 -10.01 14.63
CA LYS A 340 -27.27 -10.45 15.23
C LYS A 340 -27.51 -11.95 15.10
N SER A 341 -27.21 -12.52 13.94
CA SER A 341 -27.34 -13.96 13.68
C SER A 341 -26.35 -14.78 14.53
N ASN A 342 -25.12 -14.26 14.71
CA ASN A 342 -24.09 -14.88 15.56
C ASN A 342 -24.53 -14.95 17.04
N ILE A 343 -25.25 -13.92 17.53
CA ILE A 343 -25.83 -13.94 18.88
C ILE A 343 -26.88 -15.06 19.00
N GLN A 344 -27.77 -15.19 18.01
CA GLN A 344 -28.85 -16.17 18.03
C GLN A 344 -28.37 -17.63 17.98
N LEU A 345 -27.22 -17.89 17.35
CA LEU A 345 -26.63 -19.24 17.25
C LEU A 345 -25.86 -19.69 18.49
N ARG A 346 -25.58 -18.79 19.45
CA ARG A 346 -24.88 -19.11 20.70
C ARG A 346 -25.79 -19.55 21.85
N TRP A 347 -27.10 -19.41 21.68
CA TRP A 347 -28.14 -19.87 22.60
C TRP A 347 -28.91 -21.04 21.99
#